data_AF-A0A842MLK3-F1
#
_entry.id   AF-A0A842MLK3-F1
#
_cell.length_a   1.000
_cell.length_b   1.000
_cell.length_c   1.000
_cell.angle_alpha   90.00
_cell.angle_beta   90.00
_cell.angle_gamma   90.00
#
_symmetry.space_group_name_H-M   'P 1'
#
loop_
_entity.id
_entity.type
_entity.pdbx_description
1 polymer ?
#
loop_
_entity_poly.entity_id
_entity_poly.type
_entity_poly.pdbx_seq_one_letter_code
_entity_poly.pdbx_strand_id
1 'polypeptide(L)'
;VVLYYWSGHGSGFGHILDLYNFEASTQIIISDGCNSGEIITDPDNKLARDGRVILTACRAEELSLGFSWLDPPGVFIYFLIEALYSNCTGADVNKDGLISAEEAFYYAAPRVPEFLKNLNIPDDLKQQHPQIYDYDDKEEVPLTKCRSCEIKTELENTNMTSFVIEEQESQFNKSFIFAKN
;
A
#
# COMPACT_ATOMS: atom_id res chain seq x y z
N VAL A 1 -14.14 6.49 3.65
CA VAL A 1 -12.83 6.21 3.04
C VAL A 1 -13.04 5.67 1.64
N VAL A 2 -12.35 6.23 0.65
CA VAL A 2 -12.29 5.68 -0.71
C VAL A 2 -10.88 5.25 -1.02
N LEU A 3 -10.72 4.00 -1.45
CA LEU A 3 -9.44 3.45 -1.90
C LEU A 3 -9.39 3.45 -3.42
N TYR A 4 -8.38 4.10 -3.99
CA TYR A 4 -8.02 4.01 -5.40
C TYR A 4 -6.66 3.31 -5.54
N TYR A 5 -6.60 2.33 -6.41
CA TYR A 5 -5.37 1.63 -6.75
C TYR A 5 -5.17 1.63 -8.26
N TRP A 6 -3.97 2.03 -8.69
CA TRP A 6 -3.52 1.93 -10.06
C TRP A 6 -2.15 1.27 -10.14
N SER A 7 -2.01 0.34 -11.09
CA SER A 7 -0.73 -0.25 -11.47
C SER A 7 -0.64 -0.36 -12.98
N GLY A 8 0.50 0.02 -13.56
CA GLY A 8 0.69 0.01 -15.01
C GLY A 8 2.02 0.59 -15.48
N HIS A 9 2.28 0.45 -16.78
CA HIS A 9 3.41 1.09 -17.44
C HIS A 9 3.07 2.54 -17.82
N GLY A 10 3.83 3.50 -17.33
CA GLY A 10 3.72 4.92 -17.69
C GLY A 10 3.86 5.85 -16.49
N SER A 11 4.00 7.15 -16.76
CA SER A 11 3.98 8.22 -15.77
C SER A 11 2.57 8.36 -15.17
N GLY A 12 2.46 8.56 -13.85
CA GLY A 12 1.18 8.53 -13.11
C GLY A 12 0.08 9.48 -13.63
N PHE A 13 0.41 10.56 -14.34
CA PHE A 13 -0.56 11.60 -14.71
C PHE A 13 -1.67 11.18 -15.70
N GLY A 14 -1.44 10.19 -16.56
CA GLY A 14 -2.37 9.89 -17.66
C GLY A 14 -3.75 9.37 -17.21
N HIS A 15 -3.84 8.80 -16.00
CA HIS A 15 -5.02 8.06 -15.53
C HIS A 15 -5.72 8.67 -14.31
N ILE A 16 -5.25 9.83 -13.82
CA ILE A 16 -5.68 10.38 -12.53
C ILE A 16 -6.65 11.57 -12.66
N LEU A 17 -6.96 12.00 -13.87
CA LEU A 17 -7.86 13.14 -14.12
C LEU A 17 -9.24 12.98 -13.44
N ASP A 18 -9.72 11.75 -13.28
CA ASP A 18 -11.01 11.47 -12.63
C ASP A 18 -10.98 11.64 -11.11
N LEU A 19 -9.80 11.55 -10.46
CA LEU A 19 -9.66 11.73 -9.01
C LEU A 19 -9.67 13.20 -8.59
N TYR A 20 -9.48 14.16 -9.51
CA TYR A 20 -9.47 15.58 -9.17
C TYR A 20 -10.82 16.09 -8.66
N ASN A 21 -11.91 15.53 -9.17
CA ASN A 21 -13.27 15.97 -8.87
C ASN A 21 -13.99 15.06 -7.88
N PHE A 22 -13.33 14.01 -7.40
CA PHE A 22 -13.92 13.11 -6.44
C PHE A 22 -13.76 13.67 -5.02
N GLU A 23 -14.89 13.91 -4.35
CA GLU A 23 -14.96 14.47 -3.00
C GLU A 23 -15.34 13.38 -1.99
N ALA A 24 -14.46 13.13 -1.03
CA ALA A 24 -14.71 12.27 0.11
C ALA A 24 -13.87 12.78 1.29
N SER A 25 -14.35 12.58 2.52
CA SER A 25 -13.65 13.07 3.74
C SER A 25 -12.25 12.48 3.91
N THR A 26 -12.04 11.27 3.38
CA THR A 26 -10.76 10.56 3.42
C THR A 26 -10.61 9.72 2.17
N GLN A 27 -9.50 9.87 1.46
CA GLN A 27 -9.15 9.10 0.27
C GLN A 27 -7.75 8.52 0.41
N ILE A 28 -7.59 7.27 0.00
CA ILE A 28 -6.31 6.59 -0.07
C ILE A 28 -6.04 6.32 -1.54
N ILE A 29 -4.91 6.81 -2.04
CA ILE A 29 -4.51 6.68 -3.44
C ILE A 29 -3.21 5.89 -3.45
N ILE A 30 -3.22 4.72 -4.05
CA ILE A 30 -2.03 3.88 -4.21
C ILE A 30 -1.67 3.86 -5.70
N SER A 31 -0.46 4.32 -6.03
CA SER A 31 0.05 4.35 -7.39
C SER A 31 1.32 3.54 -7.53
N ASP A 32 1.23 2.43 -8.25
CA ASP A 32 2.36 1.54 -8.56
C ASP A 32 2.72 1.60 -10.05
N GLY A 33 3.61 2.52 -10.39
CA GLY A 33 4.13 2.66 -11.75
C GLY A 33 5.41 3.47 -11.76
N CYS A 34 6.11 3.46 -12.90
CA CYS A 34 7.29 4.30 -13.10
C CYS A 34 6.95 5.77 -12.88
N ASN A 35 7.86 6.52 -12.26
CA ASN A 35 7.68 7.94 -12.00
C ASN A 35 6.44 8.24 -11.14
N SER A 36 5.90 7.26 -10.40
CA SER A 36 4.65 7.44 -9.64
C SER A 36 4.74 8.55 -8.59
N GLY A 37 5.94 8.87 -8.10
CA GLY A 37 6.16 10.01 -7.20
C GLY A 37 5.79 11.37 -7.78
N GLU A 38 5.69 11.50 -9.10
CA GLU A 38 5.20 12.71 -9.78
C GLU A 38 3.80 13.13 -9.31
N ILE A 39 2.99 12.18 -8.84
CA ILE A 39 1.64 12.42 -8.30
C ILE A 39 1.70 13.33 -7.07
N ILE A 40 2.73 13.16 -6.24
CA ILE A 40 2.92 13.93 -5.00
C ILE A 40 3.58 15.27 -5.31
N THR A 41 4.43 15.33 -6.33
CA THR A 41 5.19 16.53 -6.72
C THR A 41 4.52 17.35 -7.83
N ASP A 42 3.26 17.05 -8.17
CA ASP A 42 2.46 17.80 -9.13
C ASP A 42 2.50 19.29 -8.79
N PRO A 43 3.01 20.18 -9.68
CA PRO A 43 3.12 21.61 -9.40
C PRO A 43 1.77 22.28 -9.13
N ASP A 44 0.67 21.71 -9.62
CA ASP A 44 -0.68 22.21 -9.35
C ASP A 44 -1.28 21.66 -8.04
N ASN A 45 -0.58 20.74 -7.35
CA ASN A 45 -1.01 20.06 -6.12
C ASN A 45 -2.46 19.55 -6.17
N LYS A 46 -2.93 19.09 -7.34
CA LYS A 46 -4.35 18.71 -7.49
C LYS A 46 -4.71 17.47 -6.67
N LEU A 47 -3.72 16.65 -6.34
CA LEU A 47 -3.91 15.39 -5.61
C LEU A 47 -3.37 15.45 -4.20
N ALA A 48 -2.19 16.01 -4.00
CA ALA A 48 -1.58 16.25 -2.70
C ALA A 48 -2.28 17.41 -2.00
N ARG A 49 -3.50 17.16 -1.51
CA ARG A 49 -4.38 18.12 -0.82
C ARG A 49 -5.09 17.47 0.36
N ASP A 50 -5.84 18.28 1.10
CA ASP A 50 -6.57 17.90 2.30
C ASP A 50 -7.42 16.63 2.15
N GLY A 51 -7.43 15.79 3.19
CA GLY A 51 -8.23 14.57 3.27
C GLY A 51 -7.70 13.40 2.42
N ARG A 52 -6.42 13.41 2.06
CA ARG A 52 -5.82 12.39 1.19
C ARG A 52 -4.53 11.82 1.75
N VAL A 53 -4.40 10.51 1.58
CA VAL A 53 -3.17 9.75 1.78
C VAL A 53 -2.78 9.17 0.44
N ILE A 54 -1.58 9.47 -0.05
CA ILE A 54 -1.08 9.01 -1.35
C ILE A 54 0.18 8.19 -1.12
N LEU A 55 0.15 6.94 -1.57
CA LEU A 55 1.29 6.04 -1.53
C LEU A 55 1.79 5.81 -2.96
N THR A 56 3.07 6.07 -3.23
CA THR A 56 3.67 5.85 -4.54
C THR A 56 4.80 4.84 -4.45
N ALA A 57 4.96 4.03 -5.49
CA ALA A 57 5.95 2.96 -5.51
C ALA A 57 7.40 3.45 -5.64
N CYS A 58 7.63 4.66 -6.14
CA CYS A 58 8.94 5.23 -6.39
C CYS A 58 8.92 6.77 -6.35
N ARG A 59 10.10 7.41 -6.41
CA ARG A 59 10.22 8.85 -6.66
C ARG A 59 9.84 9.22 -8.10
N ALA A 60 9.68 10.52 -8.35
CA ALA A 60 9.30 11.06 -9.66
C ALA A 60 10.31 10.70 -10.77
N GLU A 61 11.58 10.52 -10.44
CA GLU A 61 12.68 10.23 -11.35
C GLU A 61 13.09 8.75 -11.39
N GLU A 62 12.37 7.89 -10.66
CA GLU A 62 12.70 6.47 -10.48
C GLU A 62 11.72 5.55 -11.21
N LEU A 63 12.17 4.32 -11.50
CA LEU A 63 11.31 3.27 -12.02
C LEU A 63 10.64 2.52 -10.87
N SER A 64 9.39 2.07 -11.09
CA SER A 64 8.80 1.02 -10.26
C SER A 64 9.07 -0.31 -10.92
N LEU A 65 9.64 -1.25 -10.18
CA LEU A 65 9.96 -2.58 -10.65
C LEU A 65 8.90 -3.59 -10.25
N GLY A 66 8.72 -4.56 -11.13
CA GLY A 66 7.97 -5.77 -10.85
C GLY A 66 8.67 -6.98 -11.42
N PHE A 67 8.46 -8.12 -10.77
CA PHE A 67 9.02 -9.40 -11.16
C PHE A 67 7.92 -10.44 -11.27
N SER A 68 7.93 -11.23 -12.34
CA SER A 68 6.88 -12.21 -12.60
C SER A 68 6.82 -13.36 -11.60
N TRP A 69 7.83 -13.51 -10.75
CA TRP A 69 7.88 -14.51 -9.67
C TRP A 69 7.41 -13.96 -8.31
N LEU A 70 7.07 -12.67 -8.23
CA LEU A 70 6.37 -12.10 -7.08
C LEU A 70 4.85 -12.18 -7.33
N ASP A 71 4.08 -12.32 -6.25
CA ASP A 71 2.63 -12.25 -6.28
C ASP A 71 2.13 -11.29 -5.18
N PRO A 72 1.64 -10.08 -5.53
CA PRO A 72 1.58 -9.51 -6.88
C PRO A 72 2.98 -9.14 -7.42
N PRO A 73 3.12 -8.93 -8.74
CA PRO A 73 4.43 -8.76 -9.36
C PRO A 73 5.17 -7.47 -8.96
N GLY A 74 4.47 -6.38 -8.64
CA GLY A 74 5.09 -5.10 -8.27
C GLY A 74 5.75 -5.16 -6.90
N VAL A 75 7.03 -4.79 -6.79
CA VAL A 75 7.82 -4.92 -5.55
C VAL A 75 7.21 -4.10 -4.41
N PHE A 76 6.77 -2.87 -4.70
CA PHE A 76 6.13 -2.03 -3.70
C PHE A 76 4.82 -2.63 -3.19
N ILE A 77 3.94 -3.05 -4.11
CA ILE A 77 2.64 -3.63 -3.74
C ILE A 77 2.81 -4.97 -3.04
N TYR A 78 3.81 -5.78 -3.42
CA TYR A 78 4.15 -7.00 -2.72
C TYR A 78 4.38 -6.75 -1.22
N PHE A 79 5.26 -5.81 -0.87
CA PHE A 79 5.53 -5.49 0.53
C PHE A 79 4.37 -4.77 1.24
N LEU A 80 3.59 -3.98 0.50
CA LEU A 80 2.41 -3.33 1.05
C LEU A 80 1.35 -4.38 1.44
N ILE A 81 1.12 -5.37 0.58
CA ILE A 81 0.23 -6.50 0.86
C ILE A 81 0.78 -7.37 1.98
N GLU A 82 2.09 -7.66 1.98
CA GLU A 82 2.74 -8.38 3.08
C GLU A 82 2.47 -7.70 4.43
N ALA A 83 2.55 -6.37 4.49
CA ALA A 83 2.21 -5.61 5.69
C ALA A 83 0.79 -5.92 6.18
N LEU A 84 -0.20 -5.85 5.28
CA LEU A 84 -1.62 -6.10 5.58
C LEU A 84 -1.90 -7.55 6.04
N TYR A 85 -1.09 -8.51 5.62
CA TYR A 85 -1.21 -9.93 6.00
C TYR A 85 -0.26 -10.37 7.11
N SER A 86 0.58 -9.48 7.65
CA SER A 86 1.65 -9.78 8.62
C SER A 86 1.17 -10.24 10.01
N ASN A 87 -0.14 -10.44 10.23
CA ASN A 87 -0.72 -10.75 11.55
C ASN A 87 -0.18 -9.80 12.64
N CYS A 88 -0.23 -8.49 12.38
CA CYS A 88 0.33 -7.40 13.20
C CYS A 88 1.85 -7.35 13.35
N THR A 89 2.60 -8.35 12.87
CA THR A 89 4.02 -8.44 13.22
C THR A 89 4.84 -7.45 12.42
N GLY A 90 5.13 -6.32 13.05
CA GLY A 90 5.98 -5.26 12.51
C GLY A 90 5.27 -4.24 11.62
N ALA A 91 3.99 -4.46 11.26
CA ALA A 91 3.16 -3.48 10.56
C ALA A 91 2.31 -2.65 11.52
N ASP A 92 1.63 -3.28 12.49
CA ASP A 92 0.88 -2.59 13.56
C ASP A 92 1.87 -2.07 14.61
N VAL A 93 2.38 -0.86 14.38
CA VAL A 93 3.43 -0.22 15.18
C VAL A 93 2.82 0.36 16.46
N ASN A 94 1.62 0.94 16.35
CA ASN A 94 0.94 1.59 17.46
C ASN A 94 0.20 0.59 18.39
N LYS A 95 0.01 -0.66 17.95
CA LYS A 95 -0.61 -1.79 18.66
C LYS A 95 -2.09 -1.60 18.95
N ASP A 96 -2.82 -0.89 18.10
CA ASP A 96 -4.25 -0.70 18.23
C ASP A 96 -5.09 -1.84 17.62
N GLY A 97 -4.41 -2.82 16.97
CA GLY A 97 -5.06 -3.96 16.33
C GLY A 97 -5.70 -3.62 14.98
N LEU A 98 -5.33 -2.48 14.40
CA LEU A 98 -5.57 -2.11 13.01
C LEU A 98 -4.22 -2.01 12.30
N ILE A 99 -4.27 -2.05 10.98
CA ILE A 99 -3.12 -1.68 10.15
C ILE A 99 -3.58 -0.52 9.28
N SER A 100 -2.95 0.63 9.45
CA SER A 100 -3.22 1.84 8.68
C SER A 100 -2.49 1.89 7.33
N ALA A 101 -2.86 2.85 6.48
CA ALA A 101 -2.17 3.09 5.22
C ALA A 101 -0.71 3.54 5.45
N GLU A 102 -0.51 4.36 6.47
CA GLU A 102 0.76 4.89 6.93
C GLU A 102 1.63 3.75 7.46
N GLU A 103 1.10 2.91 8.34
CA GLU A 103 1.79 1.72 8.86
C GLU A 103 2.18 0.74 7.77
N ALA A 104 1.26 0.43 6.84
CA ALA A 104 1.56 -0.41 5.69
C ALA A 104 2.67 0.19 4.82
N PHE A 105 2.65 1.51 4.61
CA PHE A 105 3.71 2.22 3.91
C PHE A 105 5.05 2.14 4.65
N TYR A 106 5.09 2.44 5.95
CA TYR A 106 6.32 2.39 6.75
C TYR A 106 6.90 0.98 6.86
N TYR A 107 6.05 -0.06 6.77
CA TYR A 107 6.50 -1.42 6.59
C TYR A 107 7.17 -1.63 5.21
N ALA A 108 6.52 -1.20 4.13
CA ALA A 108 6.98 -1.46 2.77
C ALA A 108 8.19 -0.63 2.34
N ALA A 109 8.20 0.66 2.67
CA ALA A 109 9.17 1.65 2.21
C ALA A 109 10.64 1.27 2.41
N PRO A 110 11.09 0.75 3.58
CA PRO A 110 12.49 0.32 3.73
C PRO A 110 12.78 -1.04 3.06
N ARG A 111 11.78 -1.91 2.91
CA ARG A 111 11.95 -3.27 2.37
C ARG A 111 12.14 -3.27 0.86
N VAL A 112 11.50 -2.35 0.14
CA VAL A 112 11.65 -2.21 -1.33
C VAL A 112 13.11 -2.02 -1.75
N PRO A 113 13.84 -0.97 -1.30
CA PRO A 113 15.23 -0.79 -1.69
C PRO A 113 16.15 -1.88 -1.14
N GLU A 114 15.86 -2.43 0.04
CA GLU A 114 16.61 -3.57 0.60
C GLU A 114 16.49 -4.82 -0.27
N PHE A 115 15.27 -5.14 -0.70
CA PHE A 115 15.00 -6.25 -1.61
C PHE A 115 15.76 -6.10 -2.92
N LEU A 116 15.64 -4.94 -3.58
CA LEU A 116 16.32 -4.69 -4.85
C LEU A 116 17.84 -4.71 -4.73
N LYS A 117 18.40 -4.19 -3.63
CA LYS A 117 19.84 -4.22 -3.35
C LYS A 117 20.41 -5.64 -3.38
N ASN A 118 19.62 -6.62 -2.93
CA ASN A 118 20.02 -8.02 -2.84
C ASN A 118 19.83 -8.81 -4.14
N LEU A 119 19.22 -8.21 -5.17
CA LEU A 119 19.03 -8.86 -6.48
C LEU A 119 20.26 -8.72 -7.38
N ASN A 120 20.46 -9.73 -8.23
CA ASN A 120 21.47 -9.70 -9.29
C ASN A 120 20.95 -9.00 -10.55
N ILE A 121 20.64 -7.70 -10.42
CA ILE A 121 20.20 -6.81 -11.50
C ILE A 121 21.18 -5.63 -11.65
N PRO A 122 21.17 -4.90 -12.79
CA PRO A 122 21.93 -3.65 -12.95
C PRO A 122 21.72 -2.66 -11.80
N ASP A 123 22.79 -1.97 -11.37
CA ASP A 123 22.75 -1.10 -10.18
C ASP A 123 21.85 0.15 -10.36
N ASP A 124 21.69 0.62 -11.59
CA ASP A 124 20.77 1.70 -11.96
C ASP A 124 19.30 1.30 -11.78
N LEU A 125 18.98 0.01 -11.85
CA LEU A 125 17.64 -0.52 -11.58
C LEU A 125 17.39 -0.78 -10.08
N LYS A 126 18.41 -0.70 -9.22
CA LYS A 126 18.23 -0.94 -7.77
C LYS A 126 17.68 0.26 -7.02
N GLN A 127 17.29 1.31 -7.73
CA GLN A 127 16.75 2.54 -7.17
C GLN A 127 15.24 2.52 -7.29
N GLN A 128 14.58 2.26 -6.16
CA GLN A 128 13.14 2.40 -6.01
C GLN A 128 12.87 2.80 -4.57
N HIS A 129 12.44 4.03 -4.35
CA HIS A 129 12.14 4.58 -3.04
C HIS A 129 10.68 4.99 -2.97
N PRO A 130 9.80 4.16 -2.38
CA PRO A 130 8.40 4.52 -2.18
C PRO A 130 8.25 5.87 -1.47
N GLN A 131 7.25 6.65 -1.86
CA GLN A 131 6.94 7.94 -1.24
C GLN A 131 5.53 7.93 -0.66
N ILE A 132 5.33 8.75 0.38
CA ILE A 132 4.02 8.99 0.98
C ILE A 132 3.76 10.49 1.00
N TYR A 133 2.54 10.86 0.63
CA TYR A 133 1.93 12.13 1.02
C TYR A 133 0.85 11.80 2.03
N ASP A 134 0.98 12.37 3.21
CA ASP A 134 0.01 12.27 4.29
C ASP A 134 -0.39 13.69 4.65
N TYR A 135 -1.66 14.03 4.44
CA TYR A 135 -2.17 15.36 4.73
C TYR A 135 -2.22 15.65 6.24
N ASP A 136 -2.51 14.65 7.07
CA ASP A 136 -2.66 14.82 8.51
C ASP A 136 -1.77 13.83 9.26
N ASP A 137 -0.57 14.29 9.63
CA ASP A 137 0.44 13.50 10.33
C ASP A 137 0.05 13.03 11.75
N LYS A 138 -1.17 13.35 12.20
CA LYS A 138 -1.72 12.96 13.51
C LYS A 138 -2.81 11.91 13.41
N GLU A 139 -3.39 11.70 12.24
CA GLU A 139 -4.50 10.76 12.04
C GLU A 139 -4.11 9.68 11.02
N GLU A 140 -4.04 8.44 11.49
CA GLU A 140 -3.81 7.29 10.62
C GLU A 140 -5.11 6.79 9.98
N VAL A 141 -5.04 6.33 8.73
CA VAL A 141 -6.21 5.85 7.99
C VAL A 141 -6.25 4.32 8.00
N PRO A 142 -7.15 3.67 8.77
CA PRO A 142 -7.17 2.22 8.90
C PRO A 142 -7.56 1.52 7.59
N LEU A 143 -6.75 0.55 7.16
CA LEU A 143 -7.01 -0.29 5.98
C LEU A 143 -7.64 -1.62 6.35
N THR A 144 -7.11 -2.30 7.36
CA THR A 144 -7.58 -3.62 7.78
C THR A 144 -7.46 -3.81 9.29
N LYS A 145 -8.19 -4.79 9.81
CA LYS A 145 -7.94 -5.31 11.16
C LYS A 145 -6.77 -6.26 11.15
N CYS A 146 -6.08 -6.28 12.27
CA CYS A 146 -5.11 -7.29 12.60
C CYS A 146 -5.76 -8.67 12.85
N ARG A 147 -5.32 -9.69 12.11
CA ARG A 147 -5.86 -11.06 12.25
C ARG A 147 -5.47 -11.77 13.55
N SER A 148 -4.29 -11.49 14.13
CA SER A 148 -3.85 -12.13 15.39
C SER A 148 -4.58 -11.61 16.62
N CYS A 149 -5.20 -10.43 16.55
CA CYS A 149 -5.98 -9.86 17.64
C CYS A 149 -7.32 -10.60 17.83
N GLU A 150 -7.89 -11.13 16.75
CA GLU A 150 -9.13 -11.92 16.80
C GLU A 150 -8.91 -13.26 17.50
N ILE A 151 -7.77 -13.92 17.25
CA ILE A 151 -7.44 -15.22 17.85
C ILE A 151 -7.28 -15.13 19.37
N LYS A 152 -6.69 -14.06 19.93
CA LYS A 152 -6.62 -13.91 21.40
C LYS A 152 -7.99 -13.71 22.04
N THR A 153 -8.84 -12.92 21.39
CA THR A 153 -10.17 -12.60 21.93
C THR A 153 -11.12 -13.81 21.85
N GLU A 154 -10.96 -14.68 20.85
CA GLU A 154 -11.70 -15.94 20.77
C GLU A 154 -11.10 -17.03 21.66
N LEU A 155 -9.77 -17.15 21.77
CA LEU A 155 -9.12 -18.15 22.63
C LEU A 155 -9.32 -17.88 24.13
N GLU A 156 -9.39 -16.61 24.55
CA GLU A 156 -9.71 -16.28 25.94
C GLU A 156 -11.19 -16.55 26.28
N ASN A 157 -12.07 -16.58 25.26
CA ASN A 157 -13.50 -16.87 25.42
C ASN A 157 -13.89 -18.32 25.10
N THR A 158 -13.02 -19.12 24.47
CA THR A 158 -13.29 -20.52 24.15
C THR A 158 -12.11 -21.43 24.50
N ASN A 159 -12.32 -22.28 25.51
CA ASN A 159 -11.48 -23.44 25.82
C ASN A 159 -11.53 -24.49 24.69
N MET A 160 -11.03 -24.22 23.47
CA MET A 160 -10.94 -25.26 22.45
C MET A 160 -9.71 -25.19 21.55
N THR A 161 -9.07 -26.35 21.49
CA THR A 161 -8.00 -26.81 20.60
C THR A 161 -8.44 -26.87 19.13
N SER A 162 -7.67 -26.19 18.28
CA SER A 162 -7.45 -26.35 16.83
C SER A 162 -8.57 -25.96 15.83
N PHE A 163 -8.19 -25.11 14.86
CA PHE A 163 -8.85 -24.92 13.57
C PHE A 163 -7.82 -24.89 12.44
N VAL A 164 -8.20 -25.47 11.28
CA VAL A 164 -7.43 -25.53 10.03
C VAL A 164 -7.97 -24.45 9.09
N ILE A 165 -7.08 -23.69 8.43
CA ILE A 165 -7.43 -22.66 7.43
C ILE A 165 -7.20 -23.24 6.03
N GLU A 166 -8.20 -23.14 5.16
CA GLU A 166 -8.12 -23.47 3.75
C GLU A 166 -8.01 -22.17 2.93
N GLU A 167 -7.00 -22.07 2.06
CA GLU A 167 -6.74 -20.93 1.18
C GLU A 167 -7.44 -21.10 -0.17
N GLN A 168 -8.00 -20.02 -0.72
CA GLN A 168 -8.46 -19.95 -2.11
C GLN A 168 -7.80 -18.79 -2.86
N GLU A 169 -7.11 -19.12 -3.94
CA GLU A 169 -6.48 -18.20 -4.89
C GLU A 169 -7.49 -17.59 -5.88
N SER A 170 -7.25 -16.34 -6.29
CA SER A 170 -7.96 -15.72 -7.42
C SER A 170 -7.15 -14.56 -8.05
N GLN A 171 -6.94 -14.67 -9.36
CA GLN A 171 -6.22 -13.72 -10.24
C GLN A 171 -6.99 -12.42 -10.49
N PHE A 172 -6.36 -11.24 -10.48
CA PHE A 172 -6.96 -10.03 -11.07
C PHE A 172 -5.99 -8.93 -11.53
N ASN A 173 -6.27 -8.39 -12.72
CA ASN A 173 -6.15 -6.95 -13.02
C ASN A 173 -7.55 -6.34 -12.85
N LYS A 174 -7.75 -5.52 -11.81
CA LYS A 174 -8.98 -4.74 -11.55
C LYS A 174 -8.61 -3.48 -10.78
N SER A 175 -9.13 -2.34 -11.22
CA SER A 175 -9.29 -1.17 -10.37
C SER A 175 -10.50 -1.41 -9.46
N PHE A 176 -10.31 -1.43 -8.15
CA PHE A 176 -11.39 -1.53 -7.17
C PHE A 176 -11.58 -0.17 -6.52
N ILE A 177 -12.81 0.36 -6.57
CA ILE A 177 -13.22 1.50 -5.75
C ILE A 177 -13.99 0.91 -4.58
N PHE A 178 -13.39 0.91 -3.38
CA PHE A 178 -14.12 0.59 -2.16
C PHE A 178 -14.66 1.90 -1.58
N ALA A 179 -15.96 2.13 -1.67
CA ALA A 179 -16.64 3.22 -0.96
C ALA A 179 -17.31 2.64 0.28
N LYS A 180 -16.84 3.02 1.47
CA LYS A 180 -17.53 2.73 2.73
C LYS A 180 -18.53 3.86 2.98
N ASN A 181 -19.83 3.55 2.89
CA ASN A 181 -20.93 4.44 3.31
C ASN A 181 -21.03 4.50 4.83
#